data_AF-A0A967WDY0-F1
#
_entry.id   AF-A0A967WDY0-F1
#
_cell.length_a   1.000
_cell.length_b   1.000
_cell.length_c   1.000
_cell.angle_alpha   90.00
_cell.angle_beta   90.00
_cell.angle_gamma   90.00
#
_symmetry.space_group_name_H-M   'P 1'
#
loop_
_entity.id
_entity.type
_entity.pdbx_description
1 polymer ?
#
loop_
_entity_poly.entity_id
_entity_poly.type
_entity_poly.pdbx_seq_one_letter_code
_entity_poly.pdbx_strand_id
1 'polypeptide(L)'
;MRCHLALNDRIGALAWRERLENHNYRNPINREQARIGLARLLLAEGQAEDAINILAPLRLSTEKGCHIKHLIELLAVYAICLEHLDQGDQAEIMLHRALELASRERFLRLFVEEGPALATLYRRINRHGLPLAFLRALDPLLET
;
A
#
# COMPACT_ATOMS: atom_id res chain seq x y z
N MET A 1 -3.22 -14.91 -0.21
CA MET A 1 -3.61 -15.16 1.19
C MET A 1 -2.82 -14.17 2.04
N ARG A 2 -3.50 -13.18 2.64
CA ARG A 2 -2.94 -12.06 3.43
C ARG A 2 -2.72 -12.43 4.90
N CYS A 3 -2.36 -13.67 5.16
CA CYS A 3 -2.02 -14.07 6.51
C CYS A 3 -0.52 -13.81 6.65
N HIS A 4 -0.13 -12.82 7.46
CA HIS A 4 1.05 -12.81 8.36
C HIS A 4 1.19 -11.40 8.96
N LEU A 5 0.23 -11.02 9.81
CA LEU A 5 0.42 -9.98 10.83
C LEU A 5 0.14 -10.63 12.18
N ALA A 6 1.12 -11.38 12.66
CA ALA A 6 1.20 -11.82 14.05
C ALA A 6 2.55 -12.51 14.24
N LEU A 7 3.63 -11.74 14.24
CA LEU A 7 4.82 -11.99 15.06
C LEU A 7 5.77 -10.83 14.84
N ASN A 8 5.98 -10.08 15.91
CA ASN A 8 6.87 -8.94 16.07
C ASN A 8 8.35 -9.39 15.98
N ASP A 9 8.71 -10.09 14.91
CA ASP A 9 9.97 -10.83 14.78
C ASP A 9 10.89 -10.18 13.74
N ARG A 10 11.74 -9.27 14.25
CA ARG A 10 12.76 -8.48 13.54
C ARG A 10 13.74 -9.30 12.67
N ILE A 11 13.85 -10.61 12.90
CA ILE A 11 14.68 -11.52 12.09
C ILE A 11 13.94 -11.91 10.79
N GLY A 12 12.61 -11.92 10.82
CA GLY A 12 11.75 -12.32 9.72
C GLY A 12 11.87 -11.42 8.50
N ALA A 13 11.93 -10.09 8.67
CA ALA A 13 11.99 -9.14 7.55
C ALA A 13 13.31 -9.21 6.76
N LEU A 14 14.45 -9.35 7.45
CA LEU A 14 15.75 -9.52 6.80
C LEU A 14 15.88 -10.88 6.10
N ALA A 15 15.45 -11.96 6.76
CA ALA A 15 15.40 -13.28 6.14
C ALA A 15 14.42 -13.34 4.95
N TRP A 16 13.31 -12.58 5.00
CA TRP A 16 12.41 -12.41 3.86
C TRP A 16 13.04 -11.60 2.73
N ARG A 17 13.80 -10.54 3.03
CA ARG A 17 14.55 -9.75 2.05
C ARG A 17 15.55 -10.63 1.30
N GLU A 18 16.35 -11.39 2.04
CA GLU A 18 17.32 -12.34 1.46
C GLU A 18 16.61 -13.44 0.66
N ARG A 19 15.47 -13.97 1.15
CA ARG A 19 14.64 -14.90 0.38
C ARG A 19 14.09 -14.26 -0.90
N LEU A 20 13.60 -13.02 -0.87
CA LEU A 20 13.06 -12.33 -2.06
C LEU A 20 14.13 -12.07 -3.11
N GLU A 21 15.36 -11.73 -2.69
CA GLU A 21 16.50 -11.54 -3.58
C GLU A 21 16.94 -12.88 -4.21
N ASN A 22 16.92 -13.96 -3.43
CA ASN A 22 17.30 -15.30 -3.89
C ASN A 22 16.20 -15.98 -4.73
N HIS A 23 14.92 -15.66 -4.52
CA HIS A 23 13.83 -16.18 -5.33
C HIS A 23 13.79 -15.42 -6.65
N ASN A 24 14.33 -16.03 -7.70
CA ASN A 24 14.16 -15.60 -9.07
C ASN A 24 12.69 -15.82 -9.50
N TYR A 25 11.76 -15.00 -8.99
CA TYR A 25 10.37 -15.00 -9.42
C TYR A 25 10.36 -14.72 -10.92
N ARG A 26 10.19 -15.77 -11.74
CA ARG A 26 10.13 -15.63 -13.20
C ARG A 26 8.97 -14.74 -13.65
N ASN A 27 7.92 -14.64 -12.83
CA ASN A 27 6.75 -13.78 -13.09
C ASN A 27 6.89 -12.42 -12.37
N PRO A 28 6.92 -11.29 -13.12
CA PRO A 28 6.93 -9.95 -12.56
C PRO A 28 5.83 -9.70 -11.52
N ILE A 29 4.60 -10.14 -11.78
CA ILE A 29 3.42 -9.91 -10.91
C ILE A 29 3.64 -10.51 -9.51
N ASN A 30 4.20 -11.72 -9.42
CA ASN A 30 4.47 -12.36 -8.13
C ASN A 30 5.56 -11.61 -7.36
N ARG A 31 6.56 -11.08 -8.06
CA ARG A 31 7.64 -10.28 -7.45
C ARG A 31 7.10 -8.97 -6.88
N GLU A 32 6.19 -8.33 -7.59
CA GLU A 32 5.54 -7.10 -7.12
C GLU A 32 4.73 -7.35 -5.86
N GLN A 33 3.85 -8.35 -5.87
CA GLN A 33 3.04 -8.69 -4.70
C GLN A 33 3.90 -9.01 -3.48
N ALA A 34 5.02 -9.73 -3.68
CA ALA A 34 5.90 -10.11 -2.59
C ALA A 34 6.67 -8.90 -2.03
N ARG A 35 7.07 -7.94 -2.87
CA ARG A 35 7.66 -6.66 -2.42
C ARG A 35 6.68 -5.76 -1.68
N ILE A 36 5.43 -5.68 -2.11
CA ILE A 36 4.38 -4.96 -1.36
C ILE A 36 4.17 -5.64 -0.01
N GLY A 37 4.17 -6.97 0.05
CA GLY A 37 4.12 -7.73 1.30
C GLY A 37 5.28 -7.40 2.25
N LEU A 38 6.52 -7.35 1.73
CA LEU A 38 7.69 -6.95 2.53
C LEU A 38 7.57 -5.51 3.05
N ALA A 39 7.10 -4.57 2.24
CA ALA A 39 6.90 -3.19 2.69
C ALA A 39 5.88 -3.09 3.84
N ARG A 40 4.79 -3.88 3.81
CA ARG A 40 3.83 -3.95 4.92
C ARG A 40 4.48 -4.49 6.20
N LEU A 41 5.35 -5.50 6.07
CA LEU A 41 6.09 -6.05 7.21
C LEU A 41 7.04 -5.01 7.81
N LEU A 42 7.84 -4.33 6.98
CA LEU A 42 8.76 -3.27 7.42
C LEU A 42 8.00 -2.13 8.11
N LEU A 43 6.85 -1.73 7.56
CA LEU A 43 5.98 -0.74 8.18
C LEU A 43 5.49 -1.18 9.56
N ALA A 44 5.06 -2.44 9.71
CA ALA A 44 4.64 -3.00 11.00
C ALA A 44 5.79 -3.05 12.04
N GLU A 45 7.04 -3.16 11.58
CA GLU A 45 8.24 -3.09 12.42
C GLU A 45 8.71 -1.64 12.69
N GLY A 46 7.96 -0.63 12.22
CA GLY A 46 8.31 0.79 12.37
C GLY A 46 9.39 1.28 11.40
N GLN A 47 9.78 0.47 10.42
CA GLN A 47 10.80 0.78 9.41
C GLN A 47 10.18 1.41 8.15
N ALA A 48 9.44 2.50 8.32
CA ALA A 48 8.72 3.15 7.23
C ALA A 48 9.64 3.64 6.08
N GLU A 49 10.85 4.11 6.41
CA GLU A 49 11.84 4.53 5.41
C GLU A 49 12.31 3.36 4.53
N ASP A 50 12.63 2.22 5.14
CA ASP A 50 13.01 1.00 4.41
C ASP A 50 11.85 0.49 3.53
N ALA A 51 10.61 0.59 4.01
CA ALA A 51 9.44 0.24 3.22
C ALA A 51 9.33 1.14 1.97
N ILE A 52 9.51 2.46 2.13
CA ILE A 52 9.52 3.41 1.01
C ILE A 52 10.62 3.09 -0.01
N ASN A 53 11.82 2.75 0.45
CA ASN A 53 12.94 2.38 -0.42
C ASN A 53 12.62 1.17 -1.33
N ILE A 54 11.77 0.26 -0.86
CA ILE A 54 11.29 -0.88 -1.66
C ILE A 54 10.15 -0.46 -2.61
N LEU A 55 9.22 0.37 -2.14
CA LEU A 55 8.02 0.73 -2.91
C LEU A 55 8.29 1.77 -4.01
N ALA A 56 9.24 2.69 -3.81
CA ALA A 56 9.56 3.75 -4.76
C ALA A 56 9.95 3.24 -6.16
N PRO A 57 10.94 2.32 -6.32
CA PRO A 57 11.25 1.77 -7.64
C PRO A 57 10.12 0.90 -8.19
N LEU A 58 9.39 0.21 -7.30
CA LEU A 58 8.29 -0.67 -7.67
C LEU A 58 7.11 0.09 -8.29
N ARG A 59 6.83 1.30 -7.81
CA ARG A 59 5.79 2.20 -8.34
C ARG A 59 5.98 2.46 -9.84
N LEU A 60 7.21 2.75 -10.25
CA LEU A 60 7.52 3.04 -11.65
C LEU A 60 7.32 1.80 -12.54
N SER A 61 7.66 0.61 -12.03
CA SER A 61 7.46 -0.63 -12.78
C SER A 61 5.98 -1.03 -12.88
N THR A 62 5.19 -0.88 -11.81
CA THR A 62 3.77 -1.23 -11.82
C THR A 62 2.95 -0.28 -12.68
N GLU A 63 3.31 1.01 -12.69
CA GLU A 63 2.70 2.01 -13.56
C GLU A 63 2.97 1.72 -15.04
N LYS A 64 4.23 1.43 -15.41
CA LYS A 64 4.59 1.06 -16.79
C LYS A 64 3.97 -0.28 -17.23
N GLY A 65 3.84 -1.22 -16.31
CA GLY A 65 3.23 -2.52 -16.56
C GLY A 65 1.70 -2.50 -16.61
N CYS A 66 1.06 -1.36 -16.32
CA CYS A 66 -0.39 -1.25 -16.15
C CYS A 66 -0.95 -2.26 -15.13
N HIS A 67 -0.19 -2.61 -14.10
CA HIS A 67 -0.61 -3.54 -13.05
C HIS A 67 -1.45 -2.79 -12.00
N ILE A 68 -2.62 -2.28 -12.42
CA ILE A 68 -3.40 -1.28 -11.68
C ILE A 68 -3.74 -1.72 -10.25
N LYS A 69 -4.11 -2.99 -10.05
CA LYS A 69 -4.37 -3.53 -8.71
C LYS A 69 -3.16 -3.38 -7.77
N HIS A 70 -1.98 -3.77 -8.23
CA HIS A 70 -0.75 -3.65 -7.43
C HIS A 70 -0.34 -2.19 -7.24
N LEU A 71 -0.56 -1.34 -8.24
CA LEU A 71 -0.31 0.08 -8.11
C LEU A 71 -1.18 0.72 -7.02
N ILE A 72 -2.47 0.36 -6.95
CA ILE A 72 -3.38 0.84 -5.89
C ILE A 72 -2.91 0.36 -4.52
N GLU A 73 -2.65 -0.94 -4.36
CA GLU A 73 -2.15 -1.50 -3.09
C GLU A 73 -0.84 -0.84 -2.66
N LEU A 74 0.10 -0.67 -3.60
CA LEU A 74 1.37 -0.01 -3.36
C LEU A 74 1.19 1.43 -2.88
N LEU A 75 0.35 2.21 -3.55
CA LEU A 75 0.14 3.62 -3.22
C LEU A 75 -0.51 3.77 -1.84
N ALA A 76 -1.42 2.87 -1.48
CA ALA A 76 -2.03 2.85 -0.14
C ALA A 76 -0.99 2.58 0.95
N VAL A 77 -0.14 1.55 0.80
CA VAL A 77 0.93 1.27 1.77
C VAL A 77 1.96 2.40 1.82
N TYR A 78 2.33 2.95 0.67
CA TYR A 78 3.27 4.08 0.59
C TYR A 78 2.73 5.29 1.36
N ALA A 79 1.45 5.62 1.20
CA ALA A 79 0.81 6.72 1.91
C ALA A 79 0.90 6.55 3.43
N ILE A 80 0.68 5.34 3.94
CA ILE A 80 0.81 5.06 5.38
C ILE A 80 2.28 5.23 5.83
N CYS A 81 3.24 4.74 5.04
CA CYS A 81 4.66 4.93 5.35
C CYS A 81 5.03 6.42 5.46
N LEU A 82 4.52 7.26 4.56
CA LEU A 82 4.74 8.71 4.59
C LEU A 82 4.11 9.36 5.83
N GLU A 83 2.91 8.94 6.20
CA GLU A 83 2.25 9.41 7.44
C GLU A 83 3.09 9.06 8.67
N HIS A 84 3.69 7.86 8.73
CA HIS A 84 4.61 7.45 9.80
C HIS A 84 5.92 8.25 9.84
N LEU A 85 6.29 8.92 8.75
CA LEU A 85 7.46 9.80 8.67
C LEU A 85 7.10 11.28 8.81
N ASP A 86 5.89 11.60 9.29
CA ASP A 86 5.35 12.95 9.43
C ASP A 86 5.25 13.73 8.10
N GLN A 87 5.19 13.02 6.97
CA GLN A 87 5.07 13.60 5.62
C GLN A 87 3.61 13.60 5.13
N GLY A 88 2.72 14.16 5.96
CA GLY A 88 1.27 14.12 5.76
C GLY A 88 0.78 14.63 4.39
N ASP A 89 1.32 15.74 3.90
CA ASP A 89 0.94 16.29 2.60
C ASP A 89 1.21 15.30 1.45
N GLN A 90 2.36 14.61 1.50
CA GLN A 90 2.73 13.61 0.50
C GLN A 90 1.90 12.33 0.67
N ALA A 91 1.59 11.95 1.92
CA ALA A 91 0.71 10.83 2.23
C ALA A 91 -0.67 11.02 1.60
N GLU A 92 -1.26 12.21 1.76
CA GLU A 92 -2.55 12.56 1.18
C GLU A 92 -2.53 12.50 -0.36
N ILE A 93 -1.47 13.00 -1.00
CA ILE A 93 -1.31 12.94 -2.46
C ILE A 93 -1.25 11.47 -2.94
N MET A 94 -0.48 10.62 -2.25
CA MET A 94 -0.37 9.20 -2.62
C MET A 94 -1.69 8.47 -2.45
N LEU A 95 -2.39 8.70 -1.34
CA LEU A 95 -3.69 8.07 -1.08
C LEU A 95 -4.76 8.55 -2.07
N HIS A 96 -4.81 9.85 -2.36
CA HIS A 96 -5.74 10.40 -3.35
C HIS A 96 -5.56 9.74 -4.72
N ARG A 97 -4.31 9.61 -5.18
CA ARG A 97 -4.00 8.90 -6.43
C ARG A 97 -4.45 7.44 -6.42
N ALA A 98 -4.29 6.75 -5.29
CA ALA A 98 -4.78 5.37 -5.14
C ALA A 98 -6.31 5.31 -5.29
N LEU A 99 -7.03 6.25 -4.67
CA LEU A 99 -8.49 6.34 -4.71
C LEU A 99 -9.01 6.70 -6.11
N GLU A 100 -8.35 7.60 -6.83
CA GLU A 100 -8.70 7.92 -8.21
C GLU A 100 -8.63 6.67 -9.09
N LEU A 101 -7.52 5.93 -9.04
CA LEU A 101 -7.35 4.68 -9.78
C LEU A 101 -8.39 3.64 -9.38
N ALA A 102 -8.60 3.45 -8.08
CA ALA A 102 -9.56 2.49 -7.57
C ALA A 102 -11.01 2.84 -7.93
N SER A 103 -11.34 4.12 -8.04
CA SER A 103 -12.69 4.56 -8.42
C SER A 103 -13.03 4.19 -9.86
N ARG A 104 -12.04 4.23 -10.76
CA ARG A 104 -12.19 3.85 -12.18
C ARG A 104 -12.39 2.34 -12.33
N GLU A 105 -11.66 1.56 -11.52
CA GLU A 105 -11.68 0.09 -11.56
C GLU A 105 -12.66 -0.56 -10.56
N ARG A 106 -13.31 0.23 -9.70
CA ARG A 106 -14.22 -0.21 -8.62
C ARG A 106 -13.56 -1.13 -7.57
N PHE A 107 -12.30 -0.89 -7.25
CA PHE A 107 -11.54 -1.65 -6.24
C PHE A 107 -11.70 -1.09 -4.82
N LEU A 108 -12.79 -1.45 -4.13
CA LEU A 108 -13.05 -0.97 -2.76
C LEU A 108 -12.26 -1.75 -1.68
N ARG A 109 -12.19 -3.07 -1.80
CA ARG A 109 -11.65 -3.95 -0.74
C ARG A 109 -10.17 -3.77 -0.45
N LEU A 110 -9.41 -3.23 -1.42
CA LEU A 110 -7.96 -3.04 -1.31
C LEU A 110 -7.56 -2.09 -0.17
N PHE A 111 -8.44 -1.17 0.21
CA PHE A 111 -8.18 -0.19 1.28
C PHE A 111 -8.51 -0.74 2.65
N VAL A 112 -9.55 -1.58 2.75
CA VAL A 112 -10.02 -2.17 4.02
C VAL A 112 -8.94 -3.02 4.67
N GLU A 113 -8.10 -3.66 3.85
CA GLU A 113 -7.06 -4.57 4.32
C GLU A 113 -5.85 -3.86 4.94
N GLU A 114 -5.71 -2.55 4.77
CA GLU A 114 -4.63 -1.77 5.38
C GLU A 114 -4.98 -1.26 6.79
N GLY A 115 -6.25 -1.36 7.19
CA GLY A 115 -6.68 -1.15 8.58
C GLY A 115 -6.66 0.31 9.08
N PRO A 116 -6.55 0.53 10.40
CA PRO A 116 -6.82 1.83 11.04
C PRO A 116 -5.92 2.99 10.61
N ALA A 117 -4.67 2.70 10.24
CA ALA A 117 -3.72 3.73 9.80
C ALA A 117 -4.20 4.39 8.50
N LEU A 118 -4.64 3.58 7.53
CA LEU A 118 -5.21 4.08 6.30
C LEU A 118 -6.53 4.82 6.53
N ALA A 119 -7.40 4.29 7.39
CA ALA A 119 -8.67 4.94 7.74
C ALA A 119 -8.46 6.36 8.32
N THR A 120 -7.46 6.51 9.18
CA THR A 120 -7.10 7.82 9.76
C THR A 120 -6.63 8.79 8.70
N LEU A 121 -5.75 8.34 7.80
CA LEU A 121 -5.30 9.16 6.67
C LEU A 121 -6.47 9.50 5.72
N TYR A 122 -7.34 8.54 5.42
CA TYR A 122 -8.52 8.71 4.56
C TYR A 122 -9.45 9.82 5.03
N ARG A 123 -9.65 9.97 6.35
CA ARG A 123 -10.47 11.06 6.92
C ARG A 123 -9.93 12.45 6.63
N ARG A 124 -8.63 12.58 6.41
CA ARG A 124 -7.96 13.86 6.13
C ARG A 124 -7.93 14.20 4.64
N ILE A 125 -8.13 13.23 3.76
CA ILE A 125 -7.92 13.46 2.32
C ILE A 125 -8.92 14.46 1.74
N ASN A 126 -8.45 15.28 0.81
CA ASN A 126 -9.32 16.07 -0.02
C ASN A 126 -10.10 15.16 -1.00
N ARG A 127 -11.42 15.05 -0.81
CA ARG A 127 -12.28 14.18 -1.62
C ARG A 127 -12.61 14.75 -3.01
N HIS A 128 -12.12 15.94 -3.34
CA HIS A 128 -12.36 16.58 -4.64
C HIS A 128 -11.85 15.68 -5.80
N GLY A 129 -12.65 15.60 -6.87
CA GLY A 129 -12.34 14.79 -8.06
C GLY A 129 -12.70 13.30 -7.94
N LEU A 130 -13.04 12.80 -6.75
CA LEU A 130 -13.46 11.41 -6.57
C LEU A 130 -14.98 11.25 -6.82
N PRO A 131 -15.43 10.19 -7.51
CA PRO A 131 -16.85 9.95 -7.75
C PRO A 131 -17.62 9.75 -6.43
N LEU A 132 -18.72 10.50 -6.24
CA LEU A 132 -19.52 10.41 -5.01
C LEU A 132 -20.07 9.00 -4.74
N ALA A 133 -20.46 8.26 -5.79
CA ALA A 133 -20.92 6.88 -5.65
C ALA A 133 -19.83 5.94 -5.10
N PHE A 134 -18.57 6.19 -5.46
CA PHE A 134 -17.43 5.44 -4.94
C PHE A 134 -17.17 5.77 -3.47
N LEU A 135 -17.16 7.06 -3.11
CA LEU A 135 -16.99 7.51 -1.73
C LEU A 135 -18.07 6.93 -0.81
N ARG A 136 -19.34 6.99 -1.21
CA ARG A 136 -20.46 6.41 -0.43
C ARG A 136 -20.34 4.91 -0.20
N ALA A 137 -19.69 4.19 -1.10
CA ALA A 137 -19.44 2.76 -0.95
C ALA A 137 -18.20 2.47 -0.09
N LEU A 138 -17.21 3.38 -0.08
CA LEU A 138 -15.96 3.22 0.64
C LEU A 138 -16.02 3.69 2.09
N ASP A 139 -16.67 4.83 2.35
CA ASP A 139 -16.83 5.43 3.69
C ASP A 139 -17.23 4.39 4.77
N PRO A 140 -18.31 3.59 4.62
CA PRO A 140 -18.70 2.64 5.65
C PRO A 140 -17.69 1.48 5.87
N LEU A 141 -16.76 1.28 4.94
CA LEU A 141 -15.72 0.24 5.06
C LEU A 141 -14.47 0.73 5.79
N LEU A 142 -14.30 2.05 5.93
CA LEU A 142 -13.14 2.67 6.57
C LEU A 142 -13.50 3.42 7.87
N GLU A 143 -14.80 3.57 8.19
CA GLU A 143 -15.28 4.27 9.39
C GLU A 143 -15.55 3.37 10.61
N THR A 144 -15.28 2.05 10.52
CA THR A 144 -15.33 1.10 11.64
C THR A 144 -14.08 1.12 12.52
#